data_AF-A0A2T6NSR8-F1
#
_entry.id   AF-A0A2T6NSR8-F1
#
_cell.length_a   1.000
_cell.length_b   1.000
_cell.length_c   1.000
_cell.angle_alpha   90.00
_cell.angle_beta   90.00
_cell.angle_gamma   90.00
#
_symmetry.space_group_name_H-M   'P 1'
#
loop_
_entity.id
_entity.type
_entity.pdbx_description
1 polymer ?
#
loop_
_entity_poly.entity_id
_entity_poly.type
_entity_poly.pdbx_seq_one_letter_code
_entity_poly.pdbx_strand_id
1 'polypeptide(L)'
;MKRFILSLLLALFCLPLHADVAVLIHGYLGSAHSWHASGVNAALVQHGWQPAGVFTPRGLLPAASETPGNKFYSVELPSMDAVGLQAELLRGMLALVAQRHPDEPIILVGHSAGGVVARMALVRGGVKNQKALITIASPHLGTVRAVEALDETDDPFPISMVKEFFSGELYDVVRDSWAVLLDLVPERPGNLLFWLNRQSHPAIRYVSIVRSGPVGMGDELVPAFSQDMNNIQALKGQSATRLYAVSHALQPIDGRVLAELMAEL
;
A
#
# COMPACT_ATOMS: atom_id res chain seq x y z
N MET A 1 -6.10 52.06 17.17
CA MET A 1 -6.93 51.45 16.11
C MET A 1 -6.12 50.64 15.09
N LYS A 2 -5.11 51.18 14.40
CA LYS A 2 -4.33 50.43 13.38
C LYS A 2 -3.65 49.14 13.88
N ARG A 3 -3.11 49.12 15.12
CA ARG A 3 -2.51 47.91 15.72
C ARG A 3 -3.55 46.82 16.05
N PHE A 4 -4.74 47.21 16.50
CA PHE A 4 -5.85 46.29 16.77
C PHE A 4 -6.40 45.66 15.48
N ILE A 5 -6.49 46.44 14.40
CA ILE A 5 -6.91 45.94 13.08
C ILE A 5 -5.89 44.95 12.52
N LEU A 6 -4.59 45.20 12.70
CA LEU A 6 -3.52 44.28 12.26
C LEU A 6 -3.51 42.96 13.06
N SER A 7 -3.76 43.01 14.38
CA SER A 7 -3.89 41.80 15.21
C SER A 7 -5.14 40.97 14.88
N LEU A 8 -6.26 41.63 14.54
CA LEU A 8 -7.48 40.97 14.11
C LEU A 8 -7.32 40.31 12.72
N LEU A 9 -6.59 40.97 11.81
CA LEU A 9 -6.24 40.42 10.49
C LEU A 9 -5.29 39.22 10.59
N LEU A 10 -4.32 39.20 11.53
CA LEU A 10 -3.46 38.03 11.75
C LEU A 10 -4.22 36.83 12.34
N ALA A 11 -5.19 37.07 13.22
CA ALA A 11 -6.01 36.01 13.82
C ALA A 11 -6.95 35.33 12.80
N LEU A 12 -7.30 36.03 11.71
CA LEU A 12 -8.12 35.51 10.61
C LEU A 12 -7.36 34.56 9.65
N PHE A 13 -6.04 34.42 9.79
CA PHE A 13 -5.20 33.53 8.96
C PHE A 13 -4.61 32.32 9.71
N CYS A 14 -5.13 31.97 10.89
CA CYS A 14 -4.89 30.62 11.44
C CYS A 14 -5.73 29.61 10.66
N LEU A 15 -5.29 29.28 9.44
CA LEU A 15 -5.77 28.07 8.79
C LEU A 15 -5.43 26.89 9.70
N PRO A 16 -6.37 25.98 9.99
CA PRO A 16 -6.04 24.74 10.67
C PRO A 16 -4.99 24.02 9.81
N LEU A 17 -3.80 23.83 10.37
CA LEU A 17 -2.79 22.97 9.76
C LEU A 17 -3.30 21.54 9.95
N HIS A 18 -4.01 21.00 8.96
CA HIS A 18 -4.49 19.63 9.00
C HIS A 18 -3.30 18.68 8.87
N ALA A 19 -3.19 17.74 9.81
CA ALA A 19 -2.28 16.63 9.68
C ALA A 19 -2.82 15.64 8.64
N ASP A 20 -1.93 15.03 7.86
CA ASP A 20 -2.26 13.88 7.03
C ASP A 20 -2.06 12.57 7.82
N VAL A 21 -2.88 11.57 7.51
CA VAL A 21 -2.76 10.22 8.06
C VAL A 21 -2.39 9.24 6.95
N ALA A 22 -1.23 8.62 7.05
CA ALA A 22 -0.83 7.53 6.17
C ALA A 22 -1.25 6.18 6.76
N VAL A 23 -1.72 5.26 5.92
CA VAL A 23 -1.97 3.86 6.28
C VAL A 23 -1.11 2.99 5.41
N LEU A 24 -0.24 2.20 6.03
CA LEU A 24 0.79 1.37 5.38
C LEU A 24 0.30 -0.09 5.29
N ILE A 25 0.10 -0.59 4.07
CA ILE A 25 -0.47 -1.90 3.76
C ILE A 25 0.61 -2.82 3.17
N HIS A 26 0.98 -3.86 3.90
CA HIS A 26 2.01 -4.82 3.48
C HIS A 26 1.53 -5.75 2.35
N GLY A 27 2.49 -6.40 1.70
CA GLY A 27 2.26 -7.39 0.66
C GLY A 27 2.07 -8.82 1.14
N TYR A 28 2.04 -9.73 0.17
CA TYR A 28 2.02 -11.19 0.34
C TYR A 28 3.18 -11.66 1.23
N LEU A 29 2.89 -12.56 2.17
CA LEU A 29 3.81 -13.05 3.23
C LEU A 29 4.44 -11.96 4.11
N GLY A 30 4.03 -10.71 3.95
CA GLY A 30 4.36 -9.61 4.83
C GLY A 30 3.45 -9.54 6.04
N SER A 31 3.77 -8.58 6.90
CA SER A 31 2.98 -8.19 8.07
C SER A 31 3.16 -6.70 8.33
N ALA A 32 2.50 -6.14 9.35
CA ALA A 32 2.76 -4.76 9.76
C ALA A 32 4.25 -4.52 10.10
N HIS A 33 4.95 -5.58 10.55
CA HIS A 33 6.38 -5.54 10.89
C HIS A 33 7.28 -5.29 9.67
N SER A 34 6.85 -5.63 8.45
CA SER A 34 7.65 -5.44 7.23
C SER A 34 8.12 -4.00 7.04
N TRP A 35 7.28 -3.02 7.41
CA TRP A 35 7.61 -1.59 7.35
C TRP A 35 8.65 -1.16 8.40
N HIS A 36 8.66 -1.81 9.55
CA HIS A 36 9.67 -1.59 10.58
C HIS A 36 11.00 -2.25 10.22
N ALA A 37 10.98 -3.55 9.86
CA ALA A 37 12.16 -4.33 9.54
C ALA A 37 12.95 -3.77 8.34
N SER A 38 12.24 -3.21 7.35
CA SER A 38 12.84 -2.56 6.18
C SER A 38 13.44 -1.17 6.47
N GLY A 39 13.19 -0.59 7.65
CA GLY A 39 13.62 0.77 7.98
C GLY A 39 12.76 1.89 7.41
N VAL A 40 11.64 1.57 6.73
CA VAL A 40 10.70 2.58 6.21
C VAL A 40 10.12 3.43 7.33
N ASN A 41 9.67 2.79 8.42
CA ASN A 41 9.13 3.52 9.58
C ASN A 41 10.17 4.49 10.17
N ALA A 42 11.43 4.07 10.28
CA ALA A 42 12.50 4.91 10.80
C ALA A 42 12.76 6.12 9.89
N ALA A 43 12.74 5.93 8.57
CA ALA A 43 12.88 7.02 7.61
C ALA A 43 11.68 7.99 7.68
N LEU A 44 10.44 7.49 7.75
CA LEU A 44 9.25 8.34 7.94
C LEU A 44 9.37 9.21 9.19
N VAL A 45 9.82 8.62 10.32
CA VAL A 45 10.07 9.36 11.58
C VAL A 45 11.13 10.44 11.42
N GLN A 46 12.23 10.14 10.72
CA GLN A 46 13.27 11.13 10.42
C GLN A 46 12.74 12.30 9.58
N HIS A 47 11.68 12.08 8.81
CA HIS A 47 10.99 13.09 8.00
C HIS A 47 9.71 13.64 8.67
N GLY A 48 9.58 13.50 9.99
CA GLY A 48 8.56 14.18 10.79
C GLY A 48 7.22 13.43 10.91
N TRP A 49 7.06 12.28 10.27
CA TRP A 49 5.86 11.45 10.40
C TRP A 49 5.88 10.64 11.70
N GLN A 50 4.77 10.62 12.43
CA GLN A 50 4.71 10.00 13.75
C GLN A 50 3.99 8.65 13.70
N PRO A 51 4.54 7.58 14.31
CA PRO A 51 3.84 6.31 14.38
C PRO A 51 2.62 6.46 15.28
N ALA A 52 1.45 6.08 14.79
CA ALA A 52 0.19 6.17 15.54
C ALA A 52 -0.35 4.79 15.99
N GLY A 53 0.27 3.70 15.52
CA GLY A 53 0.00 2.35 15.98
C GLY A 53 -0.13 1.33 14.84
N VAL A 54 -0.49 0.11 15.21
CA VAL A 54 -0.75 -0.99 14.27
C VAL A 54 -2.19 -1.44 14.41
N PHE A 55 -2.96 -1.39 13.32
CA PHE A 55 -4.28 -1.99 13.28
C PHE A 55 -4.17 -3.48 12.98
N THR A 56 -4.79 -4.29 13.82
CA THR A 56 -4.89 -5.74 13.64
C THR A 56 -6.35 -6.15 13.55
N PRO A 57 -6.67 -7.37 13.10
CA PRO A 57 -8.04 -7.88 13.16
C PRO A 57 -8.64 -7.90 14.59
N ARG A 58 -7.79 -7.85 15.62
CA ARG A 58 -8.19 -7.81 17.04
C ARG A 58 -8.35 -6.39 17.60
N GLY A 59 -7.99 -5.35 16.82
CA GLY A 59 -8.03 -3.97 17.23
C GLY A 59 -6.70 -3.24 17.07
N LEU A 60 -6.64 -2.02 17.60
CA LEU A 60 -5.48 -1.13 17.53
C LEU A 60 -4.47 -1.46 18.64
N LEU A 61 -3.21 -1.68 18.24
CA LEU A 61 -2.05 -1.65 19.12
C LEU A 61 -1.46 -0.23 19.06
N PRO A 62 -1.66 0.61 20.09
CA PRO A 62 -1.25 2.02 20.04
C PRO A 62 0.28 2.17 20.07
N ALA A 63 0.79 3.21 19.42
CA ALA A 63 2.17 3.65 19.59
C ALA A 63 2.33 4.44 20.90
N ALA A 64 3.57 4.54 21.40
CA ALA A 64 3.87 5.14 22.70
C ALA A 64 3.73 6.67 22.75
N SER A 65 3.53 7.36 21.62
CA SER A 65 3.54 8.83 21.56
C SER A 65 2.37 9.37 20.74
N GLU A 66 1.62 10.32 21.31
CA GLU A 66 0.59 11.11 20.64
C GLU A 66 1.11 12.53 20.40
N THR A 67 2.13 12.65 19.56
CA THR A 67 2.64 13.95 19.12
C THR A 67 1.72 14.55 18.04
N PRO A 68 1.42 15.87 18.10
CA PRO A 68 0.72 16.55 17.02
C PRO A 68 1.51 16.49 15.70
N GLY A 69 0.80 16.40 14.57
CA GLY A 69 1.39 16.39 13.22
C GLY A 69 0.99 15.18 12.40
N ASN A 70 1.66 14.97 11.27
CA ASN A 70 1.38 13.88 10.34
C ASN A 70 1.61 12.52 11.01
N LYS A 71 0.69 11.59 10.79
CA LYS A 71 0.67 10.28 11.47
C LYS A 71 0.74 9.16 10.46
N PHE A 72 1.28 8.02 10.85
CA PHE A 72 1.15 6.79 10.07
C PHE A 72 0.71 5.60 10.94
N TYR A 73 -0.16 4.78 10.36
CA TYR A 73 -0.55 3.48 10.89
C TYR A 73 -0.01 2.39 9.98
N SER A 74 0.41 1.26 10.53
CA SER A 74 0.54 0.02 9.76
C SER A 74 -0.69 -0.85 9.97
N VAL A 75 -1.08 -1.62 8.97
CA VAL A 75 -2.15 -2.64 9.13
C VAL A 75 -1.55 -4.04 9.12
N GLU A 76 -2.15 -4.93 9.87
CA GLU A 76 -1.88 -6.37 9.86
C GLU A 76 -3.04 -7.06 9.15
N LEU A 77 -2.77 -7.69 8.02
CA LEU A 77 -3.75 -8.39 7.20
C LEU A 77 -3.33 -9.86 7.01
N PRO A 78 -4.27 -10.79 6.81
CA PRO A 78 -3.92 -12.16 6.49
C PRO A 78 -3.38 -12.23 5.07
N SER A 79 -2.07 -12.04 4.91
CA SER A 79 -1.42 -11.82 3.60
C SER A 79 -1.55 -12.97 2.61
N MET A 80 -1.88 -14.17 3.08
CA MET A 80 -2.09 -15.38 2.27
C MET A 80 -3.55 -15.59 1.83
N ASP A 81 -4.50 -14.88 2.43
CA ASP A 81 -5.93 -14.99 2.09
C ASP A 81 -6.29 -14.19 0.83
N ALA A 82 -7.44 -14.49 0.23
CA ALA A 82 -7.96 -13.77 -0.93
C ALA A 82 -7.89 -12.23 -0.77
N VAL A 83 -7.52 -11.53 -1.85
CA VAL A 83 -7.45 -10.05 -1.90
C VAL A 83 -8.78 -9.43 -1.48
N GLY A 84 -9.89 -10.06 -1.86
CA GLY A 84 -11.23 -9.63 -1.47
C GLY A 84 -11.50 -9.68 0.03
N LEU A 85 -10.96 -10.66 0.77
CA LEU A 85 -11.10 -10.75 2.22
C LEU A 85 -10.21 -9.71 2.90
N GLN A 86 -8.95 -9.61 2.47
CA GLN A 86 -8.01 -8.61 2.98
C GLN A 86 -8.55 -7.18 2.80
N ALA A 87 -9.17 -6.88 1.65
CA ALA A 87 -9.75 -5.57 1.38
C ALA A 87 -10.95 -5.26 2.29
N GLU A 88 -11.76 -6.24 2.67
CA GLU A 88 -12.87 -6.03 3.60
C GLU A 88 -12.38 -5.73 5.02
N LEU A 89 -11.39 -6.48 5.49
CA LEU A 89 -10.72 -6.21 6.76
C LEU A 89 -10.09 -4.82 6.77
N LEU A 90 -9.39 -4.45 5.69
CA LEU A 90 -8.81 -3.13 5.52
C LEU A 90 -9.88 -2.02 5.57
N ARG A 91 -11.04 -2.19 4.92
CA ARG A 91 -12.14 -1.20 5.00
C ARG A 91 -12.62 -0.99 6.43
N GLY A 92 -12.76 -2.05 7.21
CA GLY A 92 -13.08 -1.96 8.64
C GLY A 92 -12.03 -1.16 9.42
N MET A 93 -10.75 -1.42 9.18
CA MET A 93 -9.65 -0.67 9.80
C MET A 93 -9.63 0.80 9.37
N LEU A 94 -9.84 1.10 8.09
CA LEU A 94 -9.93 2.46 7.56
C LEU A 94 -11.11 3.24 8.14
N ALA A 95 -12.24 2.58 8.40
CA ALA A 95 -13.36 3.19 9.10
C ALA A 95 -13.00 3.58 10.55
N LEU A 96 -12.18 2.79 11.23
CA LEU A 96 -11.65 3.12 12.56
C LEU A 96 -10.63 4.27 12.50
N VAL A 97 -9.74 4.27 11.49
CA VAL A 97 -8.80 5.39 11.25
C VAL A 97 -9.59 6.69 11.05
N ALA A 98 -10.59 6.70 10.16
CA ALA A 98 -11.41 7.87 9.89
C ALA A 98 -12.23 8.33 11.11
N GLN A 99 -12.65 7.42 12.00
CA GLN A 99 -13.30 7.80 13.26
C GLN A 99 -12.34 8.48 14.23
N ARG A 100 -11.07 8.07 14.26
CA ARG A 100 -10.04 8.68 15.10
C ARG A 100 -9.56 10.02 14.54
N HIS A 101 -9.62 10.20 13.22
CA HIS A 101 -9.18 11.40 12.54
C HIS A 101 -10.26 11.91 11.56
N PRO A 102 -11.39 12.43 12.08
CA PRO A 102 -12.59 12.73 11.29
C PRO A 102 -12.39 13.82 10.24
N ASP A 103 -11.43 14.73 10.45
CA ASP A 103 -11.14 15.87 9.58
C ASP A 103 -9.73 15.80 8.95
N GLU A 104 -9.01 14.68 9.15
CA GLU A 104 -7.68 14.49 8.58
C GLU A 104 -7.77 13.67 7.28
N PRO A 105 -7.11 14.10 6.20
CA PRO A 105 -7.02 13.31 4.98
C PRO A 105 -6.25 12.00 5.19
N ILE A 106 -6.71 10.93 4.53
CA ILE A 106 -6.12 9.58 4.61
C ILE A 106 -5.40 9.25 3.31
N ILE A 107 -4.11 8.94 3.41
CA ILE A 107 -3.25 8.47 2.32
C ILE A 107 -3.04 6.96 2.49
N LEU A 108 -3.37 6.17 1.47
CA LEU A 108 -3.08 4.74 1.47
C LEU A 108 -1.73 4.49 0.80
N VAL A 109 -0.88 3.69 1.43
CA VAL A 109 0.42 3.28 0.90
C VAL A 109 0.49 1.76 0.87
N GLY A 110 0.39 1.16 -0.31
CA GLY A 110 0.42 -0.28 -0.47
C GLY A 110 1.70 -0.79 -1.11
N HIS A 111 2.35 -1.78 -0.50
CA HIS A 111 3.48 -2.49 -1.09
C HIS A 111 3.03 -3.81 -1.70
N SER A 112 3.52 -4.14 -2.90
CA SER A 112 3.25 -5.41 -3.57
C SER A 112 1.74 -5.71 -3.62
N ALA A 113 1.31 -6.90 -3.22
CA ALA A 113 -0.11 -7.27 -3.10
C ALA A 113 -0.94 -6.27 -2.27
N GLY A 114 -0.35 -5.62 -1.27
CA GLY A 114 -1.01 -4.62 -0.42
C GLY A 114 -1.53 -3.41 -1.20
N GLY A 115 -0.88 -3.03 -2.31
CA GLY A 115 -1.41 -1.98 -3.19
C GLY A 115 -2.64 -2.42 -3.99
N VAL A 116 -2.73 -3.71 -4.35
CA VAL A 116 -3.94 -4.27 -4.98
C VAL A 116 -5.07 -4.33 -3.96
N VAL A 117 -4.78 -4.75 -2.72
CA VAL A 117 -5.73 -4.77 -1.59
C VAL A 117 -6.26 -3.36 -1.29
N ALA A 118 -5.38 -2.37 -1.20
CA ALA A 118 -5.77 -0.98 -0.96
C ALA A 118 -6.65 -0.43 -2.08
N ARG A 119 -6.31 -0.71 -3.35
CA ARG A 119 -7.14 -0.32 -4.48
C ARG A 119 -8.50 -0.99 -4.47
N MET A 120 -8.56 -2.28 -4.14
CA MET A 120 -9.81 -3.04 -4.02
C MET A 120 -10.70 -2.44 -2.90
N ALA A 121 -10.12 -2.09 -1.75
CA ALA A 121 -10.83 -1.44 -0.66
C ALA A 121 -11.44 -0.09 -1.08
N LEU A 122 -10.70 0.72 -1.86
CA LEU A 122 -11.18 1.98 -2.40
C LEU A 122 -12.33 1.80 -3.42
N VAL A 123 -12.20 0.85 -4.34
CA VAL A 123 -13.22 0.54 -5.35
C VAL A 123 -14.52 0.03 -4.72
N ARG A 124 -14.43 -0.75 -3.64
CA ARG A 124 -15.61 -1.19 -2.86
C ARG A 124 -16.28 -0.06 -2.06
N GLY A 125 -15.66 1.11 -1.98
CA GLY A 125 -16.22 2.31 -1.36
C GLY A 125 -16.33 2.25 0.18
N GLY A 126 -16.91 3.30 0.77
CA GLY A 126 -17.09 3.40 2.23
C GLY A 126 -15.85 3.86 3.01
N VAL A 127 -14.70 4.00 2.35
CA VAL A 127 -13.55 4.74 2.89
C VAL A 127 -13.89 6.23 2.84
N LYS A 128 -13.65 6.96 3.94
CA LYS A 128 -13.84 8.40 4.06
C LYS A 128 -12.48 9.11 4.00
N ASN A 129 -12.50 10.39 3.64
CA ASN A 129 -11.34 11.30 3.66
C ASN A 129 -10.14 10.83 2.82
N GLN A 130 -10.32 9.96 1.84
CA GLN A 130 -9.24 9.47 0.99
C GLN A 130 -8.62 10.63 0.17
N LYS A 131 -7.31 10.84 0.36
CA LYS A 131 -6.52 11.86 -0.35
C LYS A 131 -5.75 11.25 -1.52
N ALA A 132 -5.12 10.10 -1.29
CA ALA A 132 -4.26 9.47 -2.27
C ALA A 132 -4.11 7.95 -2.08
N LEU A 133 -3.75 7.26 -3.16
CA LEU A 133 -3.21 5.90 -3.16
C LEU A 133 -1.80 5.92 -3.77
N ILE A 134 -0.80 5.55 -2.97
CA ILE A 134 0.58 5.34 -3.40
C ILE A 134 0.85 3.83 -3.40
N THR A 135 1.37 3.29 -4.50
CA THR A 135 1.73 1.87 -4.59
C THR A 135 3.21 1.69 -4.87
N ILE A 136 3.83 0.70 -4.21
CA ILE A 136 5.23 0.32 -4.40
C ILE A 136 5.24 -1.10 -4.94
N ALA A 137 5.74 -1.28 -6.17
CA ALA A 137 5.92 -2.62 -6.74
C ALA A 137 4.65 -3.49 -6.85
N SER A 138 3.46 -2.89 -6.96
CA SER A 138 2.20 -3.63 -6.86
C SER A 138 1.77 -4.29 -8.18
N PRO A 139 1.44 -5.59 -8.22
CA PRO A 139 1.05 -6.30 -9.45
C PRO A 139 -0.39 -5.99 -9.89
N HIS A 140 -0.63 -4.78 -10.37
CA HIS A 140 -1.96 -4.29 -10.75
C HIS A 140 -2.58 -4.97 -11.97
N LEU A 141 -1.74 -5.52 -12.86
CA LEU A 141 -2.13 -6.37 -13.99
C LEU A 141 -1.74 -7.84 -13.77
N GLY A 142 -1.33 -8.19 -12.54
CA GLY A 142 -0.92 -9.53 -12.12
C GLY A 142 0.55 -9.82 -12.40
N THR A 143 1.00 -11.01 -11.99
CA THR A 143 2.36 -11.48 -12.23
C THR A 143 2.38 -12.95 -12.63
N VAL A 144 3.27 -13.30 -13.56
CA VAL A 144 3.53 -14.70 -13.93
C VAL A 144 4.07 -15.52 -12.77
N ARG A 145 4.73 -14.88 -11.78
CA ARG A 145 5.20 -15.57 -10.57
C ARG A 145 4.08 -16.19 -9.76
N ALA A 146 2.88 -15.59 -9.77
CA ALA A 146 1.73 -16.16 -9.12
C ALA A 146 1.24 -17.43 -9.81
N VAL A 147 1.38 -17.52 -11.15
CA VAL A 147 1.08 -18.74 -11.92
C VAL A 147 2.11 -19.82 -11.60
N GLU A 148 3.40 -19.48 -11.66
CA GLU A 148 4.48 -20.41 -11.32
C GLU A 148 4.32 -20.99 -9.91
N ALA A 149 3.98 -20.15 -8.92
CA ALA A 149 3.73 -20.61 -7.55
C ALA A 149 2.50 -21.53 -7.42
N LEU A 150 1.47 -21.35 -8.25
CA LEU A 150 0.31 -22.25 -8.29
C LEU A 150 0.64 -23.58 -8.98
N ASP A 151 1.50 -23.56 -10.00
CA ASP A 151 1.94 -24.75 -10.74
C ASP A 151 2.91 -25.62 -9.92
N GLU A 152 3.64 -25.04 -8.96
CA GLU A 152 4.55 -25.74 -8.03
C GLU A 152 3.83 -26.78 -7.13
N THR A 153 2.51 -26.86 -7.13
CA THR A 153 1.77 -27.92 -6.41
C THR A 153 1.80 -29.30 -7.11
N ASP A 154 2.35 -29.40 -8.34
CA ASP A 154 2.32 -30.61 -9.18
C ASP A 154 3.69 -31.28 -9.48
N ASP A 155 4.85 -30.75 -9.02
CA ASP A 155 6.19 -31.29 -9.40
C ASP A 155 7.20 -31.47 -8.22
N PRO A 156 8.00 -32.56 -8.17
CA PRO A 156 8.80 -32.95 -6.99
C PRO A 156 10.24 -32.38 -6.91
N PHE A 157 10.58 -31.28 -7.63
CA PHE A 157 11.95 -30.72 -7.58
C PHE A 157 11.97 -29.21 -7.21
N PRO A 158 12.82 -28.78 -6.24
CA PRO A 158 12.69 -27.47 -5.62
C PRO A 158 13.55 -26.40 -6.32
N ILE A 159 12.97 -25.25 -6.67
CA ILE A 159 13.73 -24.13 -7.27
C ILE A 159 13.93 -22.98 -6.26
N SER A 160 15.17 -22.51 -6.24
CA SER A 160 15.91 -21.78 -5.23
C SER A 160 15.43 -20.36 -4.83
N MET A 161 14.34 -19.82 -5.38
CA MET A 161 13.91 -18.43 -5.07
C MET A 161 12.88 -18.36 -3.94
N VAL A 162 12.08 -19.41 -3.82
CA VAL A 162 11.27 -19.68 -2.63
C VAL A 162 12.14 -19.77 -1.38
N LYS A 163 13.36 -20.30 -1.45
CA LYS A 163 14.22 -20.45 -0.26
C LYS A 163 14.66 -19.13 0.39
N GLU A 164 14.65 -18.01 -0.32
CA GLU A 164 15.02 -16.70 0.25
C GLU A 164 13.88 -16.02 1.02
N PHE A 165 12.62 -16.41 0.77
CA PHE A 165 11.44 -15.87 1.47
C PHE A 165 10.74 -16.91 2.36
N PHE A 166 10.88 -18.20 2.05
CA PHE A 166 10.20 -19.31 2.67
C PHE A 166 11.21 -20.16 3.46
N SER A 167 11.35 -19.85 4.75
CA SER A 167 11.91 -20.80 5.73
C SER A 167 10.75 -21.61 6.34
N GLY A 168 10.38 -22.72 5.70
CA GLY A 168 9.27 -23.60 6.09
C GLY A 168 8.81 -24.47 4.91
N GLU A 169 7.98 -25.49 5.16
CA GLU A 169 7.51 -26.41 4.11
C GLU A 169 6.73 -25.65 3.03
N LEU A 170 7.39 -25.39 1.89
CA LEU A 170 6.89 -24.65 0.73
C LEU A 170 5.45 -25.03 0.34
N TYR A 171 5.17 -26.34 0.39
CA TYR A 171 3.86 -26.89 0.08
C TYR A 171 2.73 -26.32 0.94
N ASP A 172 2.94 -26.22 2.26
CA ASP A 172 1.92 -25.68 3.17
C ASP A 172 1.69 -24.19 2.91
N VAL A 173 2.76 -23.43 2.65
CA VAL A 173 2.63 -21.99 2.36
C VAL A 173 1.87 -21.76 1.07
N VAL A 174 2.17 -22.49 -0.01
CA VAL A 174 1.45 -22.36 -1.28
C VAL A 174 0.00 -22.80 -1.14
N ARG A 175 -0.26 -23.94 -0.47
CA ARG A 175 -1.63 -24.41 -0.20
C ARG A 175 -2.44 -23.36 0.55
N ASP A 176 -1.87 -22.78 1.60
CA ASP A 176 -2.53 -21.77 2.44
C ASP A 176 -2.62 -20.41 1.71
N SER A 177 -1.81 -20.20 0.66
CA SER A 177 -1.79 -18.99 -0.19
C SER A 177 -2.57 -19.12 -1.48
N TRP A 178 -3.21 -20.26 -1.75
CA TRP A 178 -3.85 -20.54 -3.05
C TRP A 178 -4.78 -19.41 -3.49
N ALA A 179 -5.58 -18.88 -2.57
CA ALA A 179 -6.55 -17.84 -2.86
C ALA A 179 -5.89 -16.51 -3.29
N VAL A 180 -4.87 -16.04 -2.57
CA VAL A 180 -4.18 -14.79 -2.93
C VAL A 180 -3.38 -14.95 -4.22
N LEU A 181 -2.73 -16.10 -4.42
CA LEU A 181 -1.97 -16.37 -5.64
C LEU A 181 -2.90 -16.36 -6.86
N LEU A 182 -4.07 -17.01 -6.76
CA LEU A 182 -5.10 -16.98 -7.80
C LEU A 182 -5.60 -15.56 -8.10
N ASP A 183 -5.75 -14.72 -7.07
CA ASP A 183 -6.17 -13.33 -7.23
C ASP A 183 -5.10 -12.43 -7.88
N LEU A 184 -3.81 -12.85 -7.89
CA LEU A 184 -2.67 -12.08 -8.40
C LEU A 184 -2.12 -12.57 -9.74
N VAL A 185 -2.71 -13.62 -10.34
CA VAL A 185 -2.37 -14.06 -11.71
C VAL A 185 -2.69 -12.96 -12.73
N PRO A 186 -2.04 -12.95 -13.92
CA PRO A 186 -2.28 -11.95 -14.95
C PRO A 186 -3.77 -11.76 -15.29
N GLU A 187 -4.18 -10.50 -15.52
CA GLU A 187 -5.60 -10.21 -15.75
C GLU A 187 -6.16 -10.95 -16.97
N ARG A 188 -7.32 -11.60 -16.79
CA ARG A 188 -8.07 -12.28 -17.86
C ARG A 188 -9.56 -12.31 -17.52
N PRO A 189 -10.46 -12.33 -18.54
CA PRO A 189 -11.90 -12.41 -18.30
C PRO A 189 -12.25 -13.47 -17.26
N GLY A 190 -12.99 -13.08 -16.23
CA GLY A 190 -13.43 -13.96 -15.15
C GLY A 190 -12.56 -13.99 -13.89
N ASN A 191 -11.43 -13.27 -13.83
CA ASN A 191 -10.64 -13.15 -12.60
C ASN A 191 -10.77 -11.78 -11.89
N LEU A 192 -10.25 -11.72 -10.66
CA LEU A 192 -10.35 -10.54 -9.79
C LEU A 192 -9.73 -9.30 -10.43
N LEU A 193 -8.50 -9.40 -10.97
CA LEU A 193 -7.83 -8.24 -11.55
C LEU A 193 -8.56 -7.70 -12.79
N PHE A 194 -9.07 -8.59 -13.65
CA PHE A 194 -9.86 -8.19 -14.80
C PHE A 194 -11.11 -7.40 -14.40
N TRP A 195 -11.81 -7.86 -13.35
CA TRP A 195 -12.94 -7.13 -12.79
C TRP A 195 -12.49 -5.79 -12.21
N LEU A 196 -11.47 -5.78 -11.34
CA LEU A 196 -11.01 -4.60 -10.62
C LEU A 196 -10.54 -3.48 -11.57
N ASN A 197 -9.80 -3.84 -12.62
CA ASN A 197 -9.23 -2.91 -13.59
C ASN A 197 -10.28 -2.21 -14.48
N ARG A 198 -11.55 -2.64 -14.41
CA ARG A 198 -12.69 -2.08 -15.14
C ARG A 198 -13.68 -1.32 -14.25
N GLN A 199 -13.45 -1.28 -12.94
CA GLN A 199 -14.34 -0.56 -12.04
C GLN A 199 -14.05 0.94 -12.06
N SER A 200 -15.07 1.74 -11.71
CA SER A 200 -14.85 3.15 -11.40
C SER A 200 -13.96 3.27 -10.17
N HIS A 201 -12.92 4.08 -10.28
CA HIS A 201 -12.02 4.39 -9.18
C HIS A 201 -12.40 5.76 -8.59
N PRO A 202 -12.21 6.00 -7.27
CA PRO A 202 -12.48 7.31 -6.69
C PRO A 202 -11.55 8.38 -7.27
N ALA A 203 -12.04 9.61 -7.38
CA ALA A 203 -11.26 10.74 -7.89
C ALA A 203 -10.28 11.26 -6.82
N ILE A 204 -9.18 10.54 -6.62
CA ILE A 204 -8.07 10.86 -5.70
C ILE A 204 -6.74 10.91 -6.44
N ARG A 205 -5.66 11.29 -5.75
CA ARG A 205 -4.31 11.20 -6.32
C ARG A 205 -3.85 9.73 -6.37
N TYR A 206 -3.33 9.31 -7.51
CA TYR A 206 -2.70 8.01 -7.68
C TYR A 206 -1.22 8.17 -7.97
N VAL A 207 -0.38 7.36 -7.31
CA VAL A 207 1.06 7.33 -7.55
C VAL A 207 1.54 5.89 -7.62
N SER A 208 2.27 5.55 -8.68
CA SER A 208 2.94 4.26 -8.87
C SER A 208 4.45 4.43 -8.73
N ILE A 209 5.00 3.89 -7.65
CA ILE A 209 6.44 3.68 -7.49
C ILE A 209 6.78 2.35 -8.15
N VAL A 210 7.30 2.45 -9.37
CA VAL A 210 7.64 1.32 -10.23
C VAL A 210 9.10 0.96 -10.01
N ARG A 211 9.33 -0.30 -9.62
CA ARG A 211 10.65 -0.93 -9.55
C ARG A 211 11.02 -1.41 -10.94
N SER A 212 11.97 -0.74 -11.57
CA SER A 212 12.37 -1.06 -12.94
C SER A 212 13.34 -2.25 -13.00
N GLY A 213 13.95 -2.62 -11.87
CA GLY A 213 15.08 -3.54 -11.83
C GLY A 213 16.28 -3.04 -12.67
N PRO A 214 17.36 -3.84 -12.77
CA PRO A 214 18.57 -3.45 -13.48
C PRO A 214 18.40 -3.39 -15.01
N VAL A 215 17.40 -4.08 -15.58
CA VAL A 215 17.15 -4.15 -17.03
C VAL A 215 15.93 -3.35 -17.48
N GLY A 216 15.28 -2.60 -16.58
CA GLY A 216 14.15 -1.73 -16.92
C GLY A 216 12.80 -2.45 -17.09
N MET A 217 12.74 -3.77 -16.94
CA MET A 217 11.56 -4.59 -17.23
C MET A 217 10.65 -4.84 -16.03
N GLY A 218 11.07 -4.45 -14.82
CA GLY A 218 10.41 -4.81 -13.56
C GLY A 218 11.40 -5.28 -12.51
N ASP A 219 10.90 -5.53 -11.31
CA ASP A 219 11.65 -6.25 -10.29
C ASP A 219 11.56 -7.78 -10.51
N GLU A 220 12.16 -8.54 -9.59
CA GLU A 220 12.24 -10.00 -9.65
C GLU A 220 10.87 -10.70 -9.59
N LEU A 221 9.84 -10.03 -9.06
CA LEU A 221 8.50 -10.58 -8.85
C LEU A 221 7.43 -9.99 -9.77
N VAL A 222 7.51 -8.71 -10.11
CA VAL A 222 6.44 -7.98 -10.81
C VAL A 222 7.00 -7.19 -11.98
N PRO A 223 6.50 -7.42 -13.21
CA PRO A 223 6.97 -6.67 -14.37
C PRO A 223 6.53 -5.20 -14.28
N ALA A 224 7.36 -4.27 -14.76
CA ALA A 224 7.14 -2.83 -14.63
C ALA A 224 5.79 -2.37 -15.21
N PHE A 225 5.36 -2.96 -16.33
CA PHE A 225 4.05 -2.64 -16.91
C PHE A 225 2.88 -2.99 -15.97
N SER A 226 3.02 -4.05 -15.17
CA SER A 226 2.01 -4.47 -14.19
C SER A 226 2.02 -3.58 -12.95
N GLN A 227 3.12 -2.87 -12.67
CA GLN A 227 3.23 -1.96 -11.53
C GLN A 227 2.59 -0.59 -11.79
N ASP A 228 2.66 -0.10 -13.02
CA ASP A 228 2.16 1.22 -13.38
C ASP A 228 0.64 1.24 -13.52
N MET A 229 -0.04 1.98 -12.64
CA MET A 229 -1.50 2.14 -12.69
C MET A 229 -1.99 2.83 -13.98
N ASN A 230 -1.13 3.52 -14.74
CA ASN A 230 -1.51 4.07 -16.04
C ASN A 230 -1.79 3.00 -17.11
N ASN A 231 -1.35 1.76 -16.90
CA ASN A 231 -1.67 0.65 -17.79
C ASN A 231 -3.04 0.02 -17.48
N ILE A 232 -3.72 0.47 -16.43
CA ILE A 232 -5.09 0.08 -16.11
C ILE A 232 -6.04 0.99 -16.89
N GLN A 233 -6.99 0.39 -17.60
CA GLN A 233 -7.94 1.14 -18.43
C GLN A 233 -8.66 2.25 -17.64
N ALA A 234 -9.14 1.97 -16.43
CA ALA A 234 -9.88 2.92 -15.60
C ALA A 234 -9.02 4.05 -14.99
N LEU A 235 -7.69 3.90 -14.94
CA LEU A 235 -6.76 4.85 -14.31
C LEU A 235 -5.74 5.46 -15.29
N LYS A 236 -5.87 5.16 -16.58
CA LYS A 236 -4.95 5.65 -17.62
C LYS A 236 -4.86 7.18 -17.60
N GLY A 237 -3.64 7.70 -17.39
CA GLY A 237 -3.35 9.13 -17.31
C GLY A 237 -3.69 9.78 -15.97
N GLN A 238 -4.12 9.01 -14.96
CA GLN A 238 -4.48 9.51 -13.63
C GLN A 238 -3.44 9.19 -12.56
N SER A 239 -2.48 8.30 -12.85
CA SER A 239 -1.40 7.96 -11.93
C SER A 239 -0.11 8.72 -12.26
N ALA A 240 0.55 9.29 -11.26
CA ALA A 240 1.92 9.74 -11.42
C ALA A 240 2.88 8.54 -11.28
N THR A 241 3.84 8.42 -12.19
CA THR A 241 4.83 7.33 -12.13
C THR A 241 6.16 7.84 -11.58
N ARG A 242 6.79 7.06 -10.70
CA ARG A 242 8.17 7.25 -10.22
C ARG A 242 8.94 5.95 -10.43
N LEU A 243 10.11 6.02 -11.04
CA LEU A 243 10.93 4.84 -11.36
C LEU A 243 12.10 4.73 -10.40
N TYR A 244 12.30 3.54 -9.83
CA TYR A 244 13.44 3.24 -8.97
C TYR A 244 14.07 1.89 -9.36
N ALA A 245 15.38 1.88 -9.55
CA ALA A 245 16.14 0.68 -9.88
C ALA A 245 16.60 -0.04 -8.59
N VAL A 246 15.65 -0.58 -7.84
CA VAL A 246 15.92 -1.40 -6.64
C VAL A 246 15.06 -2.67 -6.65
N SER A 247 15.33 -3.61 -5.75
CA SER A 247 14.61 -4.89 -5.65
C SER A 247 13.15 -4.72 -5.19
N HIS A 248 12.39 -5.82 -5.23
CA HIS A 248 10.97 -5.81 -4.86
C HIS A 248 10.75 -5.47 -3.38
N ALA A 249 11.62 -5.98 -2.50
CA ALA A 249 11.50 -5.78 -1.06
C ALA A 249 11.49 -4.29 -0.67
N LEU A 250 10.79 -3.99 0.42
CA LEU A 250 10.86 -2.66 1.03
C LEU A 250 12.27 -2.37 1.52
N GLN A 251 12.70 -1.12 1.36
CA GLN A 251 14.02 -0.63 1.73
C GLN A 251 13.91 0.71 2.47
N PRO A 252 14.94 1.14 3.22
CA PRO A 252 14.89 2.42 3.94
C PRO A 252 14.64 3.62 3.02
N ILE A 253 15.09 3.55 1.76
CA ILE A 253 14.88 4.59 0.76
C ILE A 253 13.39 4.84 0.48
N ASP A 254 12.53 3.81 0.61
CA ASP A 254 11.10 3.97 0.38
C ASP A 254 10.47 4.93 1.38
N GLY A 255 10.90 4.92 2.65
CA GLY A 255 10.37 5.85 3.64
C GLY A 255 10.71 7.30 3.34
N ARG A 256 11.91 7.56 2.78
CA ARG A 256 12.27 8.90 2.28
C ARG A 256 11.39 9.31 1.11
N VAL A 257 11.28 8.45 0.10
CA VAL A 257 10.48 8.69 -1.11
C VAL A 257 9.02 8.93 -0.75
N LEU A 258 8.46 8.14 0.16
CA LEU A 258 7.10 8.32 0.65
C LEU A 258 6.93 9.66 1.35
N ALA A 259 7.86 10.06 2.23
CA ALA A 259 7.78 11.35 2.89
C ALA A 259 7.82 12.53 1.90
N GLU A 260 8.68 12.45 0.88
CA GLU A 260 8.77 13.44 -0.20
C GLU A 260 7.46 13.51 -0.99
N LEU A 261 6.95 12.36 -1.46
CA LEU A 261 5.71 12.30 -2.23
C LEU A 261 4.51 12.79 -1.42
N MET A 262 4.40 12.41 -0.15
CA MET A 262 3.27 12.85 0.68
C MET A 262 3.31 14.36 0.97
N ALA A 263 4.49 14.99 0.96
CA ALA A 263 4.62 16.44 1.06
C ALA A 263 4.20 17.18 -0.23
N GLU A 264 4.15 16.50 -1.38
CA GLU A 264 3.70 17.04 -2.67
C GLU A 264 2.15 16.98 -2.86
N LEU A 265 1.43 16.26 -1.99
CA LEU A 265 -0.01 16.01 -2.11
C LEU A 265 -0.88 17.15 -1.55
#